data_AF-A0A3A6NNA8-F1
#
_entry.id   AF-A0A3A6NNA8-F1
#
_cell.length_a   1.000
_cell.length_b   1.000
_cell.length_c   1.000
_cell.angle_alpha   90.00
_cell.angle_beta   90.00
_cell.angle_gamma   90.00
#
_symmetry.space_group_name_H-M   'P 1'
#
loop_
_entity.id
_entity.type
_entity.pdbx_description
1 polymer ?
#
loop_
_entity_poly.entity_id
_entity_poly.type
_entity_poly.pdbx_seq_one_letter_code
_entity_poly.pdbx_strand_id
1 'polypeptide(L)' 'MPRFFINRPIFAWVIAIMVMLAGLLAIKTLPVSQYPPIAP' A
#
# COMPACT_ATOMS: atom_id res chain seq x y z
N MET A 1 -10.57 -1.86 -18.71
CA MET A 1 -9.63 -1.25 -17.74
C MET A 1 -8.19 -1.76 -17.87
N PRO A 2 -7.87 -3.07 -18.02
CA PRO A 2 -6.48 -3.55 -18.10
C PRO A 2 -5.66 -2.99 -19.28
N ARG A 3 -6.32 -2.74 -20.42
CA ARG A 3 -5.68 -2.25 -21.65
C ARG A 3 -4.91 -0.92 -21.47
N PHE A 4 -5.35 -0.06 -20.55
CA PHE A 4 -4.70 1.23 -20.26
C PHE A 4 -3.31 1.05 -19.65
N PHE A 5 -3.19 0.17 -18.66
CA PHE A 5 -1.93 -0.11 -17.97
C PHE A 5 -0.97 -0.93 -18.84
N ILE A 6 -1.50 -1.83 -19.69
CA ILE A 6 -0.70 -2.60 -20.65
C ILE A 6 -0.06 -1.67 -21.69
N ASN A 7 -0.80 -0.68 -22.19
CA ASN A 7 -0.29 0.29 -23.17
C ASN A 7 0.61 1.38 -22.54
N ARG A 8 0.62 1.51 -21.20
CA ARG A 8 1.43 2.48 -20.45
C ARG A 8 2.15 1.80 -19.27
N PRO A 9 3.10 0.91 -19.53
CA PRO A 9 3.74 0.09 -18.49
C PRO A 9 4.49 0.93 -17.44
N ILE A 10 5.04 2.07 -17.84
CA ILE A 10 5.72 3.00 -16.92
C ILE A 10 4.74 3.57 -15.90
N PHE A 11 3.53 3.93 -16.33
CA PHE A 11 2.51 4.48 -15.42
C PHE A 11 2.05 3.44 -14.39
N ALA A 12 1.88 2.17 -14.81
CA ALA A 12 1.58 1.07 -13.90
C ALA A 12 2.66 0.91 -12.82
N TRP A 13 3.94 0.97 -13.21
CA TRP A 13 5.06 0.87 -12.28
C TRP A 13 5.13 2.04 -11.30
N VAL A 14 4.86 3.27 -11.74
CA VAL A 14 4.82 4.43 -10.85
C VAL A 14 3.77 4.26 -9.75
N ILE A 15 2.56 3.79 -10.11
CA ILE A 15 1.51 3.52 -9.13
C ILE A 15 1.93 2.39 -8.18
N ALA A 16 2.50 1.30 -8.70
CA ALA A 16 2.98 0.20 -7.87
C ALA A 16 3.99 0.69 -6.82
N ILE A 17 4.97 1.51 -7.24
CA ILE A 17 5.97 2.09 -6.34
C ILE A 17 5.32 3.03 -5.32
N MET A 18 4.40 3.89 -5.73
CA MET A 18 3.70 4.78 -4.79
C MET A 18 2.94 3.99 -3.71
N VAL A 19 2.25 2.92 -4.09
CA VAL A 19 1.52 2.06 -3.14
C VAL A 19 2.48 1.34 -2.19
N MET A 20 3.60 0.82 -2.71
CA MET A 20 4.62 0.19 -1.87
C MET A 20 5.24 1.17 -0.87
N LEU A 21 5.56 2.39 -1.28
CA LEU A 21 6.10 3.43 -0.41
C LEU A 21 5.09 3.84 0.67
N ALA A 22 3.83 4.02 0.30
CA ALA A 22 2.76 4.28 1.27
C ALA A 22 2.61 3.13 2.28
N GLY A 23 2.69 1.88 1.81
CA GLY A 23 2.69 0.69 2.66
C GLY A 23 3.88 0.64 3.61
N LEU A 24 5.08 0.97 3.14
CA LEU A 24 6.29 1.04 3.98
C LEU A 24 6.15 2.08 5.10
N LEU A 25 5.56 3.24 4.81
CA LEU A 25 5.25 4.24 5.81
C LEU A 25 4.22 3.71 6.81
N ALA A 26 3.14 3.08 6.32
CA ALA A 26 2.10 2.51 7.17
C ALA A 26 2.66 1.46 8.15
N ILE A 27 3.56 0.59 7.71
CA ILE A 27 4.22 -0.41 8.56
C ILE A 27 4.97 0.25 9.73
N LYS A 28 5.58 1.41 9.51
CA LYS A 28 6.32 2.14 10.55
C LYS A 28 5.40 2.89 11.51
N THR A 29 4.22 3.33 11.04
CA THR A 29 3.29 4.14 11.84
C THR A 29 2.21 3.33 12.52
N LEU A 30 1.91 2.12 12.06
CA LEU A 30 0.85 1.30 12.67
C LEU A 30 1.28 0.77 14.04
N PRO A 31 0.44 0.91 15.07
CA PRO A 31 0.70 0.32 16.37
C PRO A 31 0.62 -1.21 16.28
N VAL A 32 1.57 -1.87 16.92
CA VAL A 32 1.61 -3.33 17.03
C VAL A 32 1.06 -3.73 18.39
N SER A 33 -0.06 -4.46 18.40
CA SER A 33 -0.69 -4.99 19.62
C SER A 33 -1.05 -6.46 19.42
N GLN A 34 -0.78 -7.31 20.42
CA GLN A 34 -1.08 -8.75 20.34
C GLN A 34 -2.58 -9.02 20.22
N TYR A 35 -3.39 -8.20 20.89
CA TYR A 35 -4.84 -8.17 20.75
C TYR A 35 -5.29 -6.73 20.59
N PRO A 36 -6.34 -6.45 19.79
CA PRO A 36 -7.00 -5.16 19.84
C PRO A 36 -7.53 -4.92 21.28
N PRO A 37 -7.73 -3.66 21.69
CA PRO A 37 -8.33 -3.36 22.98
C PRO A 37 -9.75 -3.96 23.04
N ILE A 38 -9.90 -5.07 23.77
CA ILE A 38 -11.13 -5.86 23.82
C ILE A 38 -12.02 -5.58 25.05
N ALA A 39 -11.68 -4.66 25.95
CA ALA A 39 -12.56 -4.15 27.02
C ALA A 39 -11.97 -2.86 27.66
N PRO A 40 -12.79 -1.96 28.24
CA PRO A 40 -12.29 -0.92 29.14
C PRO A 40 -11.73 -1.51 30.45
#